data_AF-A0A3B8PP96-F1
#
_entry.id   AF-A0A3B8PP96-F1
#
_cell.length_a   1.000
_cell.length_b   1.000
_cell.length_c   1.000
_cell.angle_alpha   90.00
_cell.angle_beta   90.00
_cell.angle_gamma   90.00
#
_symmetry.space_group_name_H-M   'P 1'
#
loop_
_entity.id
_entity.type
_entity.pdbx_description
1 polymer ?
#
loop_
_entity_poly.entity_id
_entity_poly.type
_entity_poly.pdbx_seq_one_letter_code
_entity_poly.pdbx_strand_id
1 'polypeptide(L)'
;MFKLTAADSPRHPDLSLDRASWLSLVIVIASVSIGSQATPAAPPITPKEAEAKTAKDMKSYSQKIPGTATSFGMVPIQGGEFVLGSPAGEADRGADEGPQLKVKIEPFWMGKHEVTWDEFDVWSFNLDIQRRKLAGFKPTPLDKTADVVTRPTKPYTDMTFGMGHNGYPAICMTQLAAKMYCRWLSAKTGHFYRLPTETEWEYACRA
;
A
#
# COMPACT_ATOMS: atom_id res chain seq x y z
N MET A 1 22.15 29.81 25.87
CA MET A 1 23.53 29.83 25.32
C MET A 1 23.37 29.60 23.81
N PHE A 2 23.46 30.54 22.87
CA PHE A 2 23.80 31.97 22.80
C PHE A 2 22.82 32.65 21.79
N LYS A 3 22.43 33.90 22.08
CA LYS A 3 21.77 34.88 21.19
C LYS A 3 22.84 35.58 20.33
N LEU A 4 22.50 36.07 19.13
CA LEU A 4 23.00 37.36 18.57
C LEU A 4 22.22 37.69 17.28
N THR A 5 21.15 38.50 17.29
CA THR A 5 21.06 39.99 17.14
C THR A 5 21.59 40.60 15.85
N ALA A 6 20.69 41.30 15.16
CA ALA A 6 20.88 42.15 13.98
C ALA A 6 21.76 43.38 14.28
N ALA A 7 22.34 43.96 13.22
CA ALA A 7 22.94 45.28 13.23
C ALA A 7 22.58 46.06 11.96
N ASP A 8 22.56 47.38 12.17
CA ASP A 8 21.88 48.46 11.48
C ASP A 8 22.75 49.11 10.36
N SER A 9 22.10 50.01 9.61
CA SER A 9 22.48 50.86 8.46
C SER A 9 23.64 51.88 8.73
N PRO A 10 23.88 52.98 7.96
CA PRO A 10 23.97 53.28 6.51
C PRO A 10 25.33 53.96 6.13
N ARG A 11 25.59 54.23 4.84
CA ARG A 11 26.03 55.57 4.30
C ARG A 11 26.46 55.52 2.82
N HIS A 12 25.86 56.39 2.01
CA HIS A 12 26.35 56.84 0.70
C HIS A 12 27.60 57.72 0.85
N PRO A 13 28.37 57.90 -0.23
CA PRO A 13 28.38 59.23 -0.84
C PRO A 13 28.26 59.23 -2.37
N ASP A 14 27.68 60.35 -2.84
CA ASP A 14 27.59 60.87 -4.20
C ASP A 14 28.87 60.73 -5.05
N LEU A 15 28.71 60.62 -6.37
CA LEU A 15 29.48 61.39 -7.37
C LEU A 15 28.93 61.17 -8.80
N SER A 16 28.17 62.18 -9.23
CA SER A 16 28.20 62.87 -10.54
C SER A 16 28.25 62.08 -11.87
N LEU A 17 27.24 62.40 -12.70
CA LEU A 17 27.28 62.64 -14.15
C LEU A 17 27.75 61.50 -15.08
N ASP A 18 26.84 60.94 -15.88
CA ASP A 18 26.70 61.42 -17.26
C ASP A 18 25.55 60.77 -18.03
N ARG A 19 24.99 61.56 -18.95
CA ARG A 19 23.85 61.25 -19.80
C ARG A 19 24.32 60.39 -20.98
N ALA A 20 23.87 59.14 -21.08
CA ALA A 20 23.86 58.43 -22.35
C ALA A 20 22.83 57.28 -22.35
N SER A 21 21.99 57.30 -23.38
CA SER A 21 20.93 56.36 -23.72
C SER A 21 21.37 54.89 -23.68
N TRP A 22 20.71 54.06 -22.87
CA TRP A 22 20.71 52.59 -23.00
C TRP A 22 19.28 52.04 -22.88
N LEU A 23 18.78 51.47 -23.98
CA LEU A 23 17.52 50.73 -24.07
C LEU A 23 17.55 49.54 -23.11
N SER A 24 16.79 49.59 -22.02
CA SER A 24 16.57 48.43 -21.15
C SER A 24 15.30 47.72 -21.60
N LEU A 25 15.48 46.59 -22.29
CA LEU A 25 14.46 45.60 -22.59
C LEU A 25 14.00 44.94 -21.27
N VAL A 26 12.80 45.26 -20.79
CA VAL A 26 12.21 44.59 -19.62
C VAL A 26 11.65 43.23 -20.07
N ILE A 27 12.38 42.15 -19.82
CA ILE A 27 11.86 40.79 -19.93
C ILE A 27 11.06 40.50 -18.66
N VAL A 28 9.74 40.51 -18.76
CA VAL A 28 8.85 40.00 -17.72
C VAL A 28 8.90 38.47 -17.76
N ILE A 29 9.67 37.85 -16.85
CA ILE A 29 9.60 36.40 -16.64
C ILE A 29 8.35 36.13 -15.79
N ALA A 30 7.25 35.75 -16.44
CA ALA A 30 6.11 35.18 -15.75
C ALA A 30 6.50 33.80 -15.22
N SER A 31 6.71 33.69 -13.91
CA SER A 31 6.89 32.43 -13.21
C SER A 31 5.57 31.67 -13.22
N VAL A 32 5.43 30.73 -14.17
CA VAL A 32 4.38 29.71 -14.12
C VAL A 32 4.68 28.78 -12.96
N SER A 33 3.95 28.94 -11.85
CA SER A 33 3.91 27.94 -10.79
C SER A 33 3.26 26.68 -11.35
N ILE A 34 4.07 25.66 -11.64
CA ILE A 34 3.57 24.32 -11.92
C ILE A 34 3.02 23.78 -10.60
N GLY A 35 1.72 23.99 -10.38
CA GLY A 35 0.98 23.27 -9.36
C GLY A 35 1.04 21.79 -9.70
N SER A 36 1.68 20.99 -8.84
CA SER A 36 1.61 19.54 -8.89
C SER A 36 0.17 19.13 -8.60
N GLN A 37 -0.66 19.05 -9.64
CA GLN A 37 -1.96 18.41 -9.53
C GLN A 37 -1.69 16.91 -9.46
N ALA A 38 -1.91 16.33 -8.29
CA ALA A 38 -1.97 14.89 -8.14
C ALA A 38 -3.00 14.37 -9.15
N THR A 39 -2.54 13.61 -10.14
CA THR A 39 -3.41 12.95 -11.11
C THR A 39 -4.46 12.18 -10.32
N PRO A 40 -5.76 12.37 -10.57
CA PRO A 40 -6.77 11.61 -9.87
C PRO A 40 -6.48 10.12 -10.09
N ALA A 41 -6.33 9.38 -8.99
CA ALA A 41 -6.14 7.94 -9.04
C ALA A 41 -7.29 7.35 -9.88
N ALA A 42 -6.96 6.47 -10.82
CA ALA A 42 -7.97 5.79 -11.60
C ALA A 42 -9.00 5.14 -10.65
N PRO A 43 -10.31 5.23 -10.95
CA PRO A 43 -11.34 4.76 -10.04
C PRO A 43 -11.10 3.29 -9.70
N PRO A 44 -11.24 2.91 -8.42
CA PRO A 44 -10.98 1.55 -8.00
C PRO A 44 -11.92 0.56 -8.70
N ILE A 45 -11.38 -0.59 -9.14
CA ILE A 45 -12.14 -1.66 -9.83
C ILE A 45 -12.73 -2.63 -8.80
N THR A 46 -13.11 -2.09 -7.66
CA THR A 46 -13.52 -2.89 -6.51
C THR A 46 -15.02 -3.08 -6.47
N PRO A 47 -15.48 -4.22 -5.92
CA PRO A 47 -16.87 -4.43 -5.62
C PRO A 47 -17.41 -3.29 -4.78
N LYS A 48 -18.66 -2.88 -5.03
CA LYS A 48 -19.32 -1.85 -4.21
C LYS A 48 -19.43 -2.29 -2.75
N GLU A 49 -19.47 -3.61 -2.53
CA GLU A 49 -19.51 -4.25 -1.21
C GLU A 49 -18.22 -4.04 -0.40
N ALA A 50 -17.12 -3.65 -1.05
CA ALA A 50 -15.87 -3.27 -0.40
C ALA A 50 -15.88 -1.82 0.13
N GLU A 51 -16.93 -1.04 -0.16
CA GLU A 51 -17.11 0.31 0.35
C GLU A 51 -18.13 0.31 1.50
N ALA A 52 -17.71 0.68 2.69
CA ALA A 52 -18.60 0.86 3.84
C ALA A 52 -18.25 2.16 4.58
N LYS A 53 -19.28 2.91 4.98
CA LYS A 53 -19.12 4.13 5.79
C LYS A 53 -19.12 3.83 7.29
N THR A 54 -19.70 2.70 7.69
CA THR A 54 -19.80 2.28 9.08
C THR A 54 -19.53 0.78 9.21
N ALA A 55 -19.16 0.33 10.41
CA ALA A 55 -18.89 -1.08 10.72
C ALA A 55 -20.06 -2.01 10.37
N LYS A 56 -21.30 -1.54 10.58
CA LYS A 56 -22.52 -2.30 10.32
C LYS A 56 -22.80 -2.51 8.84
N ASP A 57 -22.28 -1.63 7.99
CA ASP A 57 -22.47 -1.71 6.54
C ASP A 57 -21.44 -2.61 5.87
N MET A 58 -20.39 -3.01 6.60
CA MET A 58 -19.33 -3.87 6.07
C MET A 58 -19.88 -5.26 5.77
N LYS A 59 -19.66 -5.70 4.54
CA LYS A 59 -20.07 -7.02 4.06
C LYS A 59 -18.86 -7.79 3.56
N SER A 60 -18.97 -9.11 3.60
CA SER A 60 -18.02 -9.97 2.89
C SER A 60 -18.14 -9.71 1.40
N TYR A 61 -17.01 -9.68 0.71
CA TYR A 61 -16.98 -9.49 -0.74
C TYR A 61 -15.95 -10.41 -1.38
N SER A 62 -16.12 -10.62 -2.69
CA SER A 62 -15.11 -11.28 -3.51
C SER A 62 -14.51 -10.28 -4.50
N GLN A 63 -13.19 -10.16 -4.49
CA GLN A 63 -12.45 -9.32 -5.40
C GLN A 63 -11.79 -10.18 -6.47
N LYS A 64 -12.12 -9.92 -7.73
CA LYS A 64 -11.39 -10.47 -8.87
C LYS A 64 -10.12 -9.66 -9.10
N ILE A 65 -8.98 -10.32 -9.33
CA ILE A 65 -7.74 -9.63 -9.71
C ILE A 65 -7.89 -9.18 -11.18
N PRO A 66 -7.80 -7.87 -11.47
CA PRO A 66 -7.96 -7.36 -12.83
C PRO A 66 -6.98 -8.01 -13.82
N GLY A 67 -7.52 -8.41 -14.98
CA GLY A 67 -6.75 -9.09 -16.01
C GLY A 67 -6.50 -10.58 -15.75
N THR A 68 -7.06 -11.18 -14.70
CA THR A 68 -6.96 -12.64 -14.46
C THR A 68 -8.32 -13.30 -14.24
N ALA A 69 -8.31 -14.62 -14.02
CA ALA A 69 -9.51 -15.37 -13.60
C ALA A 69 -9.55 -15.55 -12.07
N THR A 70 -8.45 -15.23 -11.38
CA THR A 70 -8.29 -15.42 -9.94
C THR A 70 -9.10 -14.40 -9.17
N SER A 71 -9.76 -14.85 -8.11
CA SER A 71 -10.50 -14.00 -7.18
C SER A 71 -10.21 -14.43 -5.75
N PHE A 72 -10.29 -13.50 -4.81
CA PHE A 72 -10.11 -13.76 -3.38
C PHE A 72 -11.29 -13.20 -2.59
N GLY A 73 -11.49 -13.73 -1.39
CA GLY A 73 -12.59 -13.34 -0.50
C GLY A 73 -12.07 -12.50 0.67
N MET A 74 -12.80 -11.45 1.00
CA MET A 74 -12.54 -10.61 2.17
C MET A 74 -13.74 -10.67 3.10
N VAL A 75 -13.51 -10.81 4.39
CA VAL A 75 -14.52 -10.88 5.44
C VAL A 75 -14.40 -9.67 6.37
N PRO A 76 -15.52 -9.07 6.80
CA PRO A 76 -15.50 -7.95 7.71
C PRO A 76 -15.29 -8.46 9.14
N ILE A 77 -14.28 -7.91 9.80
CA ILE A 77 -14.01 -8.10 11.22
C ILE A 77 -14.56 -6.87 11.95
N GLN A 78 -15.57 -7.08 12.78
CA GLN A 78 -16.20 -6.01 13.54
C GLN A 78 -15.22 -5.48 14.59
N GLY A 79 -15.18 -4.17 14.79
CA GLY A 79 -14.33 -3.58 15.82
C GLY A 79 -14.85 -3.88 17.22
N GLY A 80 -13.96 -3.84 18.21
CA GLY A 80 -14.29 -4.16 19.59
C GLY A 80 -13.11 -3.99 20.54
N GLU A 81 -13.31 -4.35 21.80
CA GLU A 81 -12.25 -4.44 22.80
C GLU A 81 -11.98 -5.91 23.12
N PHE A 82 -10.70 -6.28 23.24
CA PHE A 82 -10.30 -7.62 23.65
C PHE A 82 -9.01 -7.59 24.48
N VAL A 83 -8.65 -8.74 25.05
CA VAL A 83 -7.41 -8.93 25.79
C VAL A 83 -6.41 -9.65 24.90
N LEU A 84 -5.34 -8.96 24.54
CA LEU A 84 -4.21 -9.48 23.78
C LEU A 84 -3.29 -10.29 24.71
N GLY A 85 -2.79 -11.43 24.23
CA GLY A 85 -1.86 -12.31 24.96
C GLY A 85 -2.54 -13.42 25.78
N SER A 86 -1.72 -14.27 26.40
CA SER A 86 -2.18 -15.46 27.13
C SER A 86 -2.20 -15.26 28.66
N PRO A 87 -3.15 -15.91 29.38
CA PRO A 87 -3.14 -15.93 30.84
C PRO A 87 -1.85 -16.56 31.38
N ALA A 88 -1.36 -16.06 32.53
CA ALA A 88 -0.09 -16.50 33.10
C ALA A 88 0.02 -18.01 33.40
N GLY A 89 -1.11 -18.71 33.54
CA GLY A 89 -1.17 -20.14 33.81
C GLY A 89 -1.58 -21.02 32.61
N GLU A 90 -1.63 -20.48 31.40
CA GLU A 90 -1.93 -21.27 30.19
C GLU A 90 -0.81 -22.27 29.91
N ALA A 91 -1.17 -23.51 29.53
CA ALA A 91 -0.20 -24.53 29.16
C ALA A 91 0.56 -24.11 27.89
N ASP A 92 1.85 -24.42 27.82
CA ASP A 92 2.75 -24.09 26.70
C ASP A 92 2.96 -22.59 26.42
N ARG A 93 2.54 -21.71 27.35
CA ARG A 93 2.75 -20.26 27.27
C ARG A 93 4.24 -19.88 27.18
N GLY A 94 4.58 -19.10 26.16
CA GLY A 94 5.84 -18.38 26.01
C GLY A 94 6.02 -17.20 26.96
N ALA A 95 7.27 -16.79 27.18
CA ALA A 95 7.60 -15.66 28.06
C ALA A 95 7.16 -14.30 27.48
N ASP A 96 7.06 -14.22 26.16
CA ASP A 96 6.71 -13.05 25.35
C ASP A 96 5.21 -12.89 25.08
N GLU A 97 4.38 -13.85 25.49
CA GLU A 97 2.92 -13.79 25.28
C GLU A 97 2.17 -12.96 26.34
N GLY A 98 2.89 -12.25 27.21
CA GLY A 98 2.29 -11.33 28.18
C GLY A 98 3.13 -10.09 28.43
N PRO A 99 2.67 -9.17 29.30
CA PRO A 99 1.42 -9.25 30.06
C PRO A 99 0.19 -9.10 29.18
N GLN A 100 -0.95 -9.61 29.66
CA GLN A 100 -2.22 -9.40 28.98
C GLN A 100 -2.55 -7.91 28.90
N LEU A 101 -2.88 -7.45 27.70
CA LEU A 101 -3.16 -6.04 27.41
C LEU A 101 -4.58 -5.88 26.87
N LYS A 102 -5.36 -4.97 27.47
CA LYS A 102 -6.67 -4.61 26.91
C LYS A 102 -6.47 -3.68 25.72
N VAL A 103 -6.88 -4.11 24.53
CA VAL A 103 -6.72 -3.36 23.29
C VAL A 103 -8.08 -3.13 22.62
N LYS A 104 -8.24 -1.96 22.01
CA LYS A 104 -9.38 -1.61 21.18
C LYS A 104 -8.97 -1.70 19.71
N ILE A 105 -9.76 -2.42 18.92
CA ILE A 105 -9.58 -2.60 17.48
C ILE A 105 -10.72 -1.90 16.73
N GLU A 106 -10.34 -1.09 15.74
CA GLU A 106 -11.29 -0.51 14.79
C GLU A 106 -11.71 -1.58 13.76
N PRO A 107 -12.92 -1.51 13.19
CA PRO A 107 -13.40 -2.49 12.22
C PRO A 107 -12.55 -2.49 10.93
N PHE A 108 -12.29 -3.66 10.37
CA PHE A 108 -11.48 -3.83 9.15
C PHE A 108 -11.88 -5.07 8.36
N TRP A 109 -11.42 -5.21 7.12
CA TRP A 109 -11.58 -6.46 6.36
C TRP A 109 -10.29 -7.29 6.42
N MET A 110 -10.45 -8.61 6.52
CA MET A 110 -9.35 -9.57 6.46
C MET A 110 -9.60 -10.59 5.33
N GLY A 111 -8.53 -11.13 4.75
CA GLY A 111 -8.63 -12.24 3.80
C GLY A 111 -9.33 -13.42 4.46
N LYS A 112 -10.31 -14.02 3.76
CA LYS A 112 -11.06 -15.18 4.28
C LYS A 112 -10.15 -16.39 4.52
N HIS A 113 -9.12 -16.53 3.69
CA HIS A 113 -8.10 -17.57 3.78
C HIS A 113 -6.74 -16.91 3.57
N GLU A 114 -5.68 -17.66 3.85
CA GLU A 114 -4.32 -17.30 3.45
C GLU A 114 -4.23 -17.08 1.94
N VAL A 115 -3.32 -16.21 1.52
CA VAL A 115 -3.07 -15.94 0.09
C VAL A 115 -2.65 -17.25 -0.58
N THR A 116 -3.39 -17.64 -1.62
CA THR A 116 -3.13 -18.89 -2.35
C THR A 116 -2.02 -18.73 -3.37
N TRP A 117 -1.43 -19.85 -3.82
CA TRP A 117 -0.51 -19.84 -4.97
C TRP A 117 -1.17 -19.26 -6.23
N ASP A 118 -2.46 -19.52 -6.44
CA ASP A 118 -3.23 -19.01 -7.59
C ASP A 118 -3.26 -17.47 -7.64
N GLU A 119 -3.21 -16.82 -6.48
CA GLU A 119 -3.14 -15.38 -6.33
C GLU A 119 -1.71 -14.86 -6.39
N PHE A 120 -0.81 -15.50 -5.66
CA PHE A 120 0.58 -15.06 -5.53
C PHE A 120 1.34 -15.16 -6.86
N ASP A 121 1.10 -16.21 -7.63
CA ASP A 121 1.75 -16.46 -8.92
C ASP A 121 1.42 -15.41 -9.97
N VAL A 122 0.21 -14.85 -9.90
CA VAL A 122 -0.18 -13.74 -10.79
C VAL A 122 0.84 -12.62 -10.70
N TRP A 123 1.22 -12.28 -9.46
CA TRP A 123 2.20 -11.24 -9.20
C TRP A 123 3.63 -11.72 -9.40
N SER A 124 4.02 -12.83 -8.77
CA SER A 124 5.42 -13.29 -8.71
C SER A 124 5.97 -13.66 -10.10
N PHE A 125 5.14 -14.25 -10.97
CA PHE A 125 5.54 -14.68 -12.31
C PHE A 125 5.08 -13.75 -13.43
N ASN A 126 4.50 -12.59 -13.12
CA ASN A 126 3.96 -11.63 -14.09
C ASN A 126 2.85 -12.21 -14.99
N LEU A 127 2.03 -13.13 -14.48
CA LEU A 127 1.03 -13.81 -15.32
C LEU A 127 -0.02 -12.84 -15.87
N ASP A 128 -0.34 -11.78 -15.12
CA ASP A 128 -1.21 -10.70 -15.57
C ASP A 128 -0.63 -9.96 -16.79
N ILE A 129 0.66 -9.61 -16.74
CA ILE A 129 1.37 -8.95 -17.85
C ILE A 129 1.46 -9.87 -19.07
N GLN A 130 1.84 -11.13 -18.86
CA GLN A 130 1.96 -12.12 -19.94
C GLN A 130 0.63 -12.33 -20.65
N ARG A 131 -0.46 -12.51 -19.89
CA ARG A 131 -1.81 -12.66 -20.44
C ARG A 131 -2.26 -11.42 -21.21
N ARG A 132 -2.02 -10.24 -20.66
CA ARG A 132 -2.35 -8.96 -21.31
C ARG A 132 -1.63 -8.82 -22.66
N LYS A 133 -0.34 -9.16 -22.72
CA LYS A 133 0.45 -9.17 -23.96
C LYS A 133 -0.09 -10.17 -24.98
N LEU A 134 -0.37 -11.40 -24.55
CA LEU A 134 -0.89 -12.45 -25.43
C LEU A 134 -2.26 -12.07 -26.04
N ALA A 135 -3.13 -11.44 -25.23
CA ALA A 135 -4.45 -10.98 -25.67
C ALA A 135 -4.41 -9.66 -26.47
N GLY A 136 -3.25 -9.02 -26.64
CA GLY A 136 -3.13 -7.74 -27.34
C GLY A 136 -3.77 -6.55 -26.61
N PHE A 137 -4.06 -6.67 -25.31
CA PHE A 137 -4.67 -5.60 -24.54
C PHE A 137 -3.64 -4.54 -24.12
N LYS A 138 -4.07 -3.27 -24.13
CA LYS A 138 -3.22 -2.15 -23.68
C LYS A 138 -3.25 -2.04 -22.14
N PRO A 139 -2.13 -1.71 -21.47
CA PRO A 139 -2.10 -1.48 -20.03
C PRO A 139 -2.99 -0.30 -19.62
N THR A 140 -3.83 -0.51 -18.61
CA THR A 140 -4.59 0.54 -17.94
C THR A 140 -3.69 1.42 -17.07
N PRO A 141 -4.16 2.58 -16.56
CA PRO A 141 -3.39 3.37 -15.60
C PRO A 141 -3.00 2.60 -14.34
N LEU A 142 -3.92 1.78 -13.80
CA LEU A 142 -3.66 0.91 -12.64
C LEU A 142 -2.62 -0.17 -12.94
N ASP A 143 -2.66 -0.74 -14.15
CA ASP A 143 -1.62 -1.67 -14.60
C ASP A 143 -0.24 -1.03 -14.58
N LYS A 144 -0.11 0.21 -15.07
CA LYS A 144 1.18 0.90 -15.10
C LYS A 144 1.74 1.10 -13.68
N THR A 145 0.87 1.42 -12.71
CA THR A 145 1.29 1.54 -11.30
C THR A 145 1.59 0.20 -10.64
N ALA A 146 0.89 -0.87 -11.02
CA ALA A 146 1.14 -2.21 -10.50
C ALA A 146 2.42 -2.82 -11.10
N ASP A 147 2.69 -2.57 -12.38
CA ASP A 147 3.82 -3.15 -13.10
C ASP A 147 5.18 -2.69 -12.55
N VAL A 148 5.26 -1.48 -11.97
CA VAL A 148 6.49 -0.95 -11.33
C VAL A 148 6.77 -1.53 -9.94
N VAL A 149 5.84 -2.29 -9.35
CA VAL A 149 6.07 -2.92 -8.05
C VAL A 149 7.09 -4.04 -8.19
N THR A 150 8.15 -3.97 -7.39
CA THR A 150 9.21 -4.99 -7.34
C THR A 150 8.63 -6.36 -7.04
N ARG A 151 9.18 -7.39 -7.69
CA ARG A 151 8.78 -8.80 -7.56
C ARG A 151 9.94 -9.63 -7.04
N PRO A 152 9.67 -10.77 -6.39
CA PRO A 152 10.72 -11.70 -5.99
C PRO A 152 11.45 -12.26 -7.21
N THR A 153 12.72 -12.63 -7.02
CA THR A 153 13.44 -13.43 -8.00
C THR A 153 12.73 -14.76 -8.17
N LYS A 154 12.63 -15.25 -9.41
CA LYS A 154 12.02 -16.56 -9.69
C LYS A 154 12.78 -17.64 -8.90
N PRO A 155 12.07 -18.55 -8.21
CA PRO A 155 12.71 -19.62 -7.47
C PRO A 155 13.42 -20.60 -8.42
N TYR A 156 14.50 -21.21 -7.94
CA TYR A 156 15.25 -22.24 -8.68
C TYR A 156 14.62 -23.64 -8.56
N THR A 157 13.78 -23.84 -7.55
CA THR A 157 13.10 -25.10 -7.25
C THR A 157 11.60 -24.85 -7.13
N ASP A 158 10.84 -25.93 -7.18
CA ASP A 158 9.43 -25.90 -6.82
C ASP A 158 9.29 -25.55 -5.33
N MET A 159 8.62 -24.43 -5.06
CA MET A 159 8.44 -23.90 -3.70
C MET A 159 7.23 -24.51 -2.99
N THR A 160 6.44 -25.35 -3.65
CA THR A 160 5.35 -26.09 -3.00
C THR A 160 5.86 -27.24 -2.13
N PHE A 161 7.09 -27.72 -2.39
CA PHE A 161 7.68 -28.89 -1.73
C PHE A 161 6.73 -30.12 -1.72
N GLY A 162 5.88 -30.25 -2.74
CA GLY A 162 4.91 -31.35 -2.85
C GLY A 162 3.66 -31.21 -1.98
N MET A 163 3.44 -30.07 -1.31
CA MET A 163 2.27 -29.82 -0.46
C MET A 163 1.00 -29.39 -1.23
N GLY A 164 1.09 -29.32 -2.56
CA GLY A 164 0.01 -28.83 -3.43
C GLY A 164 0.21 -27.37 -3.85
N HIS A 165 -0.46 -26.99 -4.94
CA HIS A 165 -0.31 -25.69 -5.58
C HIS A 165 -1.66 -24.96 -5.68
N ASN A 166 -2.58 -25.47 -6.52
CA ASN A 166 -3.85 -24.81 -6.81
C ASN A 166 -4.80 -24.85 -5.60
N GLY A 167 -5.28 -23.68 -5.16
CA GLY A 167 -6.11 -23.53 -3.97
C GLY A 167 -5.37 -23.73 -2.63
N TYR A 168 -4.08 -24.02 -2.65
CA TYR A 168 -3.27 -24.16 -1.44
C TYR A 168 -2.63 -22.82 -1.05
N PRO A 169 -2.36 -22.59 0.24
CA PRO A 169 -1.67 -21.39 0.69
C PRO A 169 -0.28 -21.31 0.05
N ALA A 170 0.06 -20.12 -0.42
CA ALA A 170 1.42 -19.85 -0.84
C ALA A 170 2.35 -19.96 0.38
N ILE A 171 3.47 -20.66 0.22
CA ILE A 171 4.46 -20.87 1.28
C ILE A 171 5.83 -20.36 0.84
N CYS A 172 6.78 -20.34 1.78
CA CYS A 172 8.18 -20.00 1.53
C CYS A 172 8.39 -18.59 0.97
N MET A 173 7.55 -17.65 1.38
CA MET A 173 7.70 -16.23 1.07
C MET A 173 8.36 -15.47 2.21
N THR A 174 9.13 -14.44 1.88
CA THR A 174 9.64 -13.50 2.88
C THR A 174 8.56 -12.49 3.25
N GLN A 175 8.67 -11.90 4.44
CA GLN A 175 7.76 -10.83 4.85
C GLN A 175 7.80 -9.63 3.89
N LEU A 176 8.98 -9.32 3.32
CA LEU A 176 9.13 -8.29 2.30
C LEU A 176 8.32 -8.62 1.04
N ALA A 177 8.37 -9.87 0.57
CA ALA A 177 7.57 -10.31 -0.58
C ALA A 177 6.08 -10.16 -0.30
N ALA A 178 5.62 -10.55 0.90
CA ALA A 178 4.22 -10.39 1.30
C ALA A 178 3.78 -8.92 1.31
N LYS A 179 4.62 -7.99 1.83
CA LYS A 179 4.33 -6.55 1.78
C LYS A 179 4.29 -6.00 0.35
N MET A 180 5.19 -6.45 -0.52
CA MET A 180 5.21 -6.02 -1.92
C MET A 180 4.02 -6.57 -2.70
N TYR A 181 3.57 -7.80 -2.39
CA TYR A 181 2.34 -8.36 -2.92
C TYR A 181 1.12 -7.49 -2.53
N CYS A 182 0.96 -7.12 -1.26
CA CYS A 182 -0.11 -6.23 -0.83
C CYS A 182 -0.07 -4.87 -1.56
N ARG A 183 1.13 -4.31 -1.75
CA ARG A 183 1.33 -3.05 -2.50
C ARG A 183 0.93 -3.20 -3.97
N TRP A 184 1.32 -4.30 -4.61
CA TRP A 184 0.94 -4.61 -5.99
C TRP A 184 -0.58 -4.77 -6.10
N LEU A 185 -1.20 -5.55 -5.21
CA LEU A 185 -2.63 -5.78 -5.20
C LEU A 185 -3.40 -4.46 -5.02
N SER A 186 -2.86 -3.58 -4.18
CA SER A 186 -3.41 -2.25 -3.98
C SER A 186 -3.35 -1.39 -5.23
N ALA A 187 -2.19 -1.36 -5.90
CA ALA A 187 -2.04 -0.64 -7.15
C ALA A 187 -2.90 -1.22 -8.28
N LYS A 188 -3.15 -2.53 -8.27
CA LYS A 188 -3.91 -3.24 -9.30
C LYS A 188 -5.42 -3.00 -9.20
N THR A 189 -5.94 -2.94 -7.98
CA THR A 189 -7.37 -2.82 -7.70
C THR A 189 -7.81 -1.40 -7.38
N GLY A 190 -6.88 -0.55 -6.94
CA GLY A 190 -7.15 0.81 -6.46
C GLY A 190 -7.59 0.87 -4.99
N HIS A 191 -7.57 -0.25 -4.26
CA HIS A 191 -7.88 -0.30 -2.82
C HIS A 191 -6.64 -0.50 -1.98
N PHE A 192 -6.68 -0.08 -0.73
CA PHE A 192 -5.53 -0.23 0.16
C PHE A 192 -5.54 -1.60 0.84
N TYR A 193 -4.54 -2.43 0.54
CA TYR A 193 -4.28 -3.71 1.19
C TYR A 193 -2.94 -3.67 1.92
N ARG A 194 -2.89 -4.34 3.07
CA ARG A 194 -1.69 -4.51 3.88
C ARG A 194 -1.72 -5.83 4.65
N LEU A 195 -0.59 -6.17 5.24
CA LEU A 195 -0.57 -7.23 6.26
C LEU A 195 -1.32 -6.77 7.51
N PRO A 196 -2.01 -7.70 8.21
CA PRO A 196 -2.58 -7.41 9.50
C PRO A 196 -1.46 -7.09 10.51
N THR A 197 -1.78 -6.28 11.51
CA THR A 197 -0.93 -6.20 12.70
C THR A 197 -1.08 -7.48 13.52
N GLU A 198 -0.13 -7.77 14.40
CA GLU A 198 -0.24 -8.90 15.33
C GLU A 198 -1.54 -8.85 16.12
N THR A 199 -1.90 -7.66 16.61
CA THR A 199 -3.14 -7.44 17.37
C THR A 199 -4.39 -7.70 16.54
N GLU A 200 -4.43 -7.25 15.28
CA GLU A 200 -5.55 -7.53 14.37
C GLU A 200 -5.67 -9.01 14.04
N TRP A 201 -4.53 -9.69 13.89
CA TRP A 201 -4.48 -11.11 13.60
C TRP A 201 -4.99 -11.94 14.78
N GLU A 202 -4.50 -11.68 15.99
CA GLU A 202 -4.97 -12.39 17.19
C GLU A 202 -6.46 -12.13 17.45
N TYR A 203 -6.90 -10.88 17.26
CA TYR A 203 -8.32 -10.53 17.40
C TYR A 203 -9.20 -11.30 16.40
N ALA A 204 -8.78 -11.39 15.14
CA ALA A 204 -9.52 -12.11 14.11
C ALA A 204 -9.54 -13.63 14.35
N CYS A 205 -8.46 -14.21 14.91
CA CYS A 205 -8.41 -15.64 15.23
C CYS A 205 -9.23 -16.05 16.46
N ARG A 206 -9.50 -15.10 17.37
CA ARG A 206 -10.28 -15.34 18.59
C ARG A 206 -11.80 -15.14 18.39
N ALA A 207 -12.20 -14.40 17.36
CA ALA A 207 -13.60 -14.07 17.04
C ALA A 207 -14.33 -15.23 16.34
#